data_AF-G3TY49-F1
#
_entry.id   AF-G3TY49-F1
#
_cell.length_a   1.000
_cell.length_b   1.000
_cell.length_c   1.000
_cell.angle_alpha   90.00
_cell.angle_beta   90.00
_cell.angle_gamma   90.00
#
_symmetry.space_group_name_H-M   'P 1'
#
loop_
_entity.id
_entity.type
_entity.pdbx_description
1 polymer ?
#
loop_
_entity_poly.entity_id
_entity_poly.type
_entity_poly.pdbx_seq_one_letter_code
_entity_poly.pdbx_strand_id
1 'polypeptide(L)'
;MVSFCRKICPSLTPFKNKTYFSSRCQSIYAYLNSHLDQIKKAQPVGFLTVDLHVWPDFHGNRSPLADLTLKGMVTGLKLSQDLDDLAILYLATVQAIAFGTRHIIEAMVAAGHSLSTLFLCGGLSKNPLFVQMHADITGMPVVLSQEVESVLVGAAILGACASGDFTSVQ
;
A
#
# COMPACT_ATOMS: atom_id res chain seq x y z
N MET A 1 -10.23 8.01 22.45
CA MET A 1 -10.47 9.26 21.66
C MET A 1 -11.70 9.20 20.73
N VAL A 2 -12.39 8.05 20.60
CA VAL A 2 -13.59 7.90 19.75
C VAL A 2 -14.90 8.39 20.43
N SER A 3 -14.88 8.57 21.76
CA SER A 3 -16.07 8.98 22.53
C SER A 3 -16.38 10.49 22.46
N PHE A 4 -15.43 11.32 22.05
CA PHE A 4 -15.57 12.78 22.09
C PHE A 4 -16.31 13.36 20.87
N CYS A 5 -16.31 12.66 19.73
CA CYS A 5 -16.89 13.17 18.48
C CYS A 5 -18.43 13.10 18.41
N ARG A 6 -19.09 12.40 19.35
CA ARG A 6 -20.57 12.30 19.39
C ARG A 6 -21.28 13.49 20.02
N LYS A 7 -20.57 14.39 20.72
CA LYS A 7 -21.19 15.46 21.52
C LYS A 7 -21.43 16.80 20.77
N ILE A 8 -20.96 16.94 19.53
CA ILE A 8 -20.89 18.27 18.87
C ILE A 8 -21.96 18.48 17.78
N CYS A 9 -22.72 17.46 17.35
CA CYS A 9 -23.80 17.63 16.37
C CYS A 9 -24.96 16.64 16.56
N PRO A 10 -26.12 17.06 17.10
CA PRO A 10 -27.31 16.21 17.23
C PRO A 10 -28.04 15.92 15.90
N SER A 11 -27.64 16.56 14.80
CA SER A 11 -28.32 16.48 13.49
C SER A 11 -27.58 15.67 12.43
N LEU A 12 -26.52 14.94 12.80
CA LEU A 12 -25.91 13.94 11.93
C LEU A 12 -26.87 12.74 11.82
N THR A 13 -27.80 12.86 10.87
CA THR A 13 -28.54 11.71 10.34
C THR A 13 -27.54 10.60 10.04
N PRO A 14 -27.82 9.34 10.45
CA PRO A 14 -26.94 8.25 10.13
C PRO A 14 -26.84 8.17 8.61
N PHE A 15 -25.62 8.15 8.08
CA PHE A 15 -25.33 7.96 6.66
C PHE A 15 -26.08 6.70 6.19
N LYS A 16 -27.28 6.89 5.64
CA LYS A 16 -28.15 5.84 5.12
C LYS A 16 -27.64 5.48 3.73
N ASN A 17 -26.51 4.78 3.68
CA ASN A 17 -26.08 4.03 2.50
C ASN A 17 -25.41 2.72 2.94
N LYS A 18 -26.16 1.96 3.75
CA LYS A 18 -25.93 0.52 4.00
C LYS A 18 -26.64 -0.29 2.91
N THR A 19 -26.15 -0.19 1.68
CA THR A 19 -26.60 -0.93 0.48
C THR A 19 -25.47 -0.70 -0.52
N TYR A 20 -24.52 -1.59 -0.81
CA TYR A 20 -24.64 -2.95 -1.32
C TYR A 20 -23.39 -3.78 -0.90
N PHE A 21 -23.49 -4.61 0.14
CA PHE A 21 -22.55 -5.72 0.34
C PHE A 21 -23.35 -7.03 0.28
N SER A 22 -24.06 -7.21 -0.84
CA SER A 22 -24.82 -8.42 -1.12
C SER A 22 -24.10 -9.16 -2.26
N SER A 23 -23.73 -10.41 -1.98
CA SER A 23 -23.47 -11.51 -2.92
C SER A 23 -22.23 -11.49 -3.84
N ARG A 24 -21.06 -11.01 -3.38
CA ARG A 24 -19.74 -11.48 -3.89
C ARG A 24 -18.74 -11.65 -2.74
N CYS A 25 -18.18 -12.86 -2.55
CA CYS A 25 -17.09 -13.16 -1.62
C CYS A 25 -15.74 -12.56 -2.11
N GLN A 26 -15.69 -11.26 -2.39
CA GLN A 26 -14.49 -10.59 -2.87
C GLN A 26 -13.95 -9.64 -1.80
N SER A 27 -12.62 -9.59 -1.66
CA SER A 27 -11.98 -8.63 -0.76
C SER A 27 -12.23 -7.20 -1.25
N ILE A 28 -12.25 -6.23 -0.32
CA ILE A 28 -12.44 -4.81 -0.68
C ILE A 28 -11.38 -4.32 -1.67
N TYR A 29 -10.14 -4.82 -1.56
CA TYR A 29 -9.06 -4.52 -2.50
C TYR A 29 -9.36 -5.05 -3.90
N ALA A 30 -9.86 -6.29 -4.02
CA ALA A 30 -10.23 -6.86 -5.31
C ALA A 30 -11.35 -6.07 -5.99
N TYR A 31 -12.32 -5.59 -5.19
CA TYR A 31 -13.39 -4.73 -5.69
C TYR A 31 -12.87 -3.39 -6.22
N LEU A 32 -12.06 -2.67 -5.42
CA LEU A 32 -11.49 -1.37 -5.83
C LEU A 32 -10.54 -1.50 -7.03
N ASN A 33 -9.73 -2.57 -7.08
CA ASN A 33 -8.88 -2.84 -8.23
C ASN A 33 -9.70 -3.09 -9.51
N SER A 34 -10.77 -3.90 -9.40
CA SER A 34 -11.66 -4.17 -10.54
C SER A 34 -12.37 -2.90 -11.01
N HIS A 35 -12.70 -2.00 -10.08
CA HIS A 35 -13.30 -0.71 -10.39
C HIS A 35 -12.32 0.22 -11.12
N LEU A 36 -11.06 0.29 -10.64
CA LEU A 36 -9.98 1.02 -11.32
C LEU A 36 -9.77 0.51 -12.76
N ASP A 37 -9.86 -0.80 -12.97
CA ASP A 37 -9.76 -1.41 -14.29
C ASP A 37 -10.92 -1.03 -15.23
N GLN A 38 -12.10 -0.73 -14.70
CA GLN A 38 -13.24 -0.26 -15.49
C GLN A 38 -13.09 1.22 -15.88
N ILE A 39 -12.55 2.05 -14.97
CA ILE A 39 -12.45 3.50 -15.21
C ILE A 39 -11.17 3.92 -15.94
N LYS A 40 -10.12 3.09 -15.98
CA LYS A 40 -8.82 3.43 -16.64
C LYS A 40 -8.92 3.68 -18.16
N LYS A 41 -10.07 3.39 -18.80
CA LYS A 41 -10.30 3.56 -20.24
C LYS A 41 -9.12 2.99 -21.04
N ALA A 42 -8.52 3.78 -21.94
CA ALA A 42 -7.36 3.41 -22.74
C ALA A 42 -6.00 3.78 -22.09
N GLN A 43 -6.01 4.36 -20.89
CA GLN A 43 -4.80 4.79 -20.20
C GLN A 43 -4.32 3.71 -19.21
N PRO A 44 -3.01 3.62 -18.95
CA PRO A 44 -2.51 2.78 -17.87
C PRO A 44 -3.08 3.25 -16.53
N VAL A 45 -3.40 2.30 -15.65
CA VAL A 45 -4.11 2.58 -14.38
C VAL A 45 -3.38 3.64 -13.53
N GLY A 46 -2.05 3.66 -13.56
CA GLY A 46 -1.24 4.59 -12.79
C GLY A 46 -1.42 6.07 -13.16
N PHE A 47 -1.98 6.39 -14.33
CA PHE A 47 -2.23 7.77 -14.76
C PHE A 47 -3.57 8.34 -14.26
N LEU A 48 -4.40 7.54 -13.58
CA LEU A 48 -5.66 8.03 -13.01
C LEU A 48 -5.47 9.06 -11.88
N THR A 49 -4.26 9.17 -11.33
CA THR A 49 -3.90 9.99 -10.17
C THR A 49 -3.05 11.21 -10.54
N VAL A 50 -3.00 11.60 -11.81
CA VAL A 50 -2.18 12.74 -12.28
C VAL A 50 -2.48 14.03 -11.50
N ASP A 51 -3.74 14.26 -11.14
CA ASP A 51 -4.15 15.46 -10.39
C ASP A 51 -4.36 15.20 -8.89
N LEU A 52 -4.12 13.99 -8.38
CA LEU A 52 -4.39 13.60 -6.99
C LEU A 52 -3.17 12.90 -6.38
N HIS A 53 -2.58 13.52 -5.35
CA HIS A 53 -1.39 12.98 -4.70
C HIS A 53 -1.58 12.81 -3.19
N VAL A 54 -0.93 11.79 -2.65
CA VAL A 54 -0.93 11.49 -1.21
C VAL A 54 0.49 11.57 -0.69
N TRP A 55 0.70 12.35 0.37
CA TRP A 55 1.90 12.28 1.20
C TRP A 55 1.65 11.28 2.33
N PRO A 56 2.39 10.15 2.41
CA PRO A 56 1.98 8.99 3.21
C PRO A 56 2.37 9.07 4.70
N ASP A 57 3.08 10.11 5.15
CA ASP A 57 3.61 10.22 6.53
C ASP A 57 2.52 10.57 7.58
N PHE A 58 1.37 9.89 7.55
CA PHE A 58 0.29 10.04 8.53
C PHE A 58 0.73 9.73 9.96
N HIS A 59 1.79 8.92 10.11
CA HIS A 59 2.39 8.55 11.39
C HIS A 59 3.86 8.97 11.49
N GLY A 60 4.22 10.09 10.87
CA GLY A 60 5.61 10.51 10.71
C GLY A 60 6.36 9.64 9.70
N ASN A 61 7.59 10.04 9.38
CA ASN A 61 8.46 9.31 8.49
C ASN A 61 9.50 8.52 9.29
N ARG A 62 9.51 7.20 9.16
CA ARG A 62 10.57 6.39 9.76
C ARG A 62 11.87 6.47 8.96
N SER A 63 11.76 6.34 7.64
CA SER A 63 12.91 6.33 6.74
C SER A 63 12.51 6.93 5.39
N PRO A 64 13.42 7.65 4.72
CA PRO A 64 14.79 7.94 5.16
C PRO A 64 14.92 9.16 6.10
N LEU A 65 13.86 9.94 6.32
CA LEU A 65 13.95 11.23 7.00
C LEU A 65 14.04 11.10 8.54
N ALA A 66 13.54 10.00 9.10
CA ALA A 66 13.53 9.74 10.55
C ALA A 66 12.91 10.88 11.39
N ASP A 67 11.83 11.46 10.89
CA ASP A 67 11.11 12.56 11.53
C ASP A 67 9.67 12.15 11.89
N LEU A 68 9.41 12.01 13.18
CA LEU A 68 8.10 11.64 13.74
C LEU A 68 7.09 12.80 13.71
N THR A 69 7.54 14.04 13.50
CA THR A 69 6.68 15.23 13.51
C THR A 69 5.90 15.38 12.21
N LEU A 70 6.38 14.79 11.10
CA LEU A 70 5.74 14.82 9.81
C LEU A 70 4.29 14.31 9.85
N LYS A 71 3.48 14.83 8.92
CA LYS A 71 2.04 14.56 8.82
C LYS A 71 1.67 14.28 7.38
N GLY A 72 0.69 13.41 7.19
CA GLY A 72 0.16 13.07 5.88
C GLY A 72 -0.59 14.24 5.25
N MET A 73 -0.67 14.22 3.92
CA MET A 73 -1.32 15.25 3.12
C MET A 73 -2.05 14.57 1.95
N VAL A 74 -3.16 15.15 1.51
CA VAL A 74 -3.82 14.78 0.26
C VAL A 74 -4.06 16.05 -0.52
N THR A 75 -3.61 16.10 -1.77
CA THR A 75 -3.81 17.22 -2.70
C THR A 75 -4.65 16.76 -3.88
N GLY A 76 -5.34 17.70 -4.54
CA GLY A 76 -6.19 17.37 -5.71
C GLY A 76 -7.63 16.97 -5.40
N LEU A 77 -8.09 17.21 -4.18
CA LEU A 77 -9.44 16.85 -3.76
C LEU A 77 -10.50 17.64 -4.54
N LYS A 78 -11.55 16.94 -4.96
CA LYS A 78 -12.76 17.50 -5.58
C LYS A 78 -13.91 17.53 -4.57
N LEU A 79 -14.96 18.28 -4.87
CA LEU A 79 -16.21 18.31 -4.08
C LEU A 79 -17.17 17.18 -4.47
N SER A 80 -16.64 16.03 -4.85
CA SER A 80 -17.39 14.84 -5.25
C SER A 80 -17.18 13.72 -4.23
N GLN A 81 -18.17 12.82 -4.14
CA GLN A 81 -18.21 11.73 -3.17
C GLN A 81 -18.76 10.47 -3.86
N ASP A 82 -18.11 10.09 -4.96
CA ASP A 82 -18.45 8.89 -5.71
C ASP A 82 -17.43 7.76 -5.49
N LEU A 83 -17.73 6.59 -6.07
CA LEU A 83 -16.85 5.43 -5.98
C LEU A 83 -15.57 5.60 -6.80
N ASP A 84 -15.62 6.39 -7.88
CA ASP A 84 -14.47 6.65 -8.75
C ASP A 84 -13.40 7.42 -7.98
N ASP A 85 -13.79 8.49 -7.29
CA ASP A 85 -12.90 9.29 -6.46
C ASP A 85 -12.30 8.47 -5.31
N LEU A 86 -13.09 7.60 -4.68
CA LEU A 86 -12.59 6.70 -3.64
C LEU A 86 -11.54 5.73 -4.21
N ALA A 87 -11.81 5.14 -5.38
CA ALA A 87 -10.89 4.22 -6.03
C ALA A 87 -9.58 4.93 -6.45
N ILE A 88 -9.67 6.15 -6.99
CA ILE A 88 -8.51 6.97 -7.35
C ILE A 88 -7.71 7.37 -6.12
N LEU A 89 -8.36 7.75 -5.00
CA LEU A 89 -7.67 8.03 -3.75
C LEU A 89 -6.95 6.79 -3.19
N TYR A 90 -7.58 5.62 -3.29
CA TYR A 90 -6.96 4.35 -2.94
C TYR A 90 -5.72 4.07 -3.80
N LEU A 91 -5.80 4.26 -5.12
CA LEU A 91 -4.65 4.14 -6.02
C LEU A 91 -3.54 5.13 -5.69
N ALA A 92 -3.87 6.41 -5.44
CA ALA A 92 -2.90 7.43 -5.07
C ALA A 92 -2.18 7.07 -3.76
N THR A 93 -2.91 6.45 -2.82
CA THR A 93 -2.32 5.95 -1.57
C THR A 93 -1.38 4.77 -1.81
N VAL A 94 -1.75 3.82 -2.68
CA VAL A 94 -0.87 2.71 -3.07
C VAL A 94 0.42 3.23 -3.73
N GLN A 95 0.29 4.19 -4.64
CA GLN A 95 1.43 4.83 -5.30
C GLN A 95 2.30 5.62 -4.31
N ALA A 96 1.71 6.34 -3.36
CA ALA A 96 2.46 7.07 -2.33
C ALA A 96 3.35 6.14 -1.50
N ILE A 97 2.86 4.95 -1.15
CA ILE A 97 3.66 3.93 -0.44
C ILE A 97 4.80 3.41 -1.34
N ALA A 98 4.53 3.18 -2.62
CA ALA A 98 5.55 2.77 -3.59
C ALA A 98 6.62 3.85 -3.80
N PHE A 99 6.24 5.13 -3.87
CA PHE A 99 7.18 6.25 -3.91
C PHE A 99 8.01 6.37 -2.63
N GLY A 100 7.40 6.12 -1.46
CA GLY A 100 8.15 6.01 -0.19
C GLY A 100 9.21 4.91 -0.24
N THR A 101 8.87 3.75 -0.81
CA THR A 101 9.82 2.65 -1.03
C THR A 101 10.94 3.05 -1.98
N ARG A 102 10.61 3.73 -3.08
CA ARG A 102 11.61 4.28 -4.02
C ARG A 102 12.55 5.28 -3.32
N HIS A 103 12.03 6.17 -2.49
CA HIS A 103 12.86 7.13 -1.74
C HIS A 103 13.84 6.43 -0.80
N ILE A 104 13.43 5.33 -0.16
CA ILE A 104 14.32 4.49 0.65
C ILE A 104 15.40 3.84 -0.23
N ILE A 105 15.02 3.28 -1.38
CA ILE A 105 15.96 2.67 -2.34
C ILE A 105 17.00 3.70 -2.80
N GLU A 106 16.56 4.89 -3.18
CA GLU A 106 17.46 5.98 -3.61
C GLU A 106 18.43 6.38 -2.50
N ALA A 107 17.97 6.45 -1.25
CA ALA A 107 18.85 6.70 -0.10
C ALA A 107 19.86 5.57 0.12
N MET A 108 19.47 4.30 -0.06
CA MET A 108 20.38 3.15 0.01
C MET A 108 21.42 3.17 -1.11
N VAL A 109 21.02 3.51 -2.33
CA VAL A 109 21.92 3.65 -3.48
C VAL A 109 22.91 4.78 -3.24
N ALA A 110 22.46 5.93 -2.71
CA ALA A 110 23.33 7.04 -2.33
C ALA A 110 24.33 6.66 -1.22
N ALA A 111 23.97 5.73 -0.34
CA ALA A 111 24.85 5.16 0.68
C ALA A 111 25.83 4.09 0.15
N GLY A 112 25.80 3.79 -1.16
CA GLY A 112 26.72 2.86 -1.81
C GLY A 112 26.19 1.43 -1.98
N HIS A 113 24.91 1.16 -1.70
CA HIS A 113 24.32 -0.16 -1.93
C HIS A 113 23.85 -0.33 -3.38
N SER A 114 24.13 -1.49 -3.97
CA SER A 114 23.56 -1.90 -5.25
C SER A 114 22.36 -2.81 -5.03
N LEU A 115 21.18 -2.39 -5.49
CA LEU A 115 19.94 -3.16 -5.42
C LEU A 115 19.57 -3.59 -6.85
N SER A 116 19.15 -4.84 -7.03
CA SER A 116 18.76 -5.38 -8.35
C SER A 116 17.32 -5.91 -8.38
N THR A 117 16.78 -6.29 -7.24
CA THR A 117 15.50 -6.98 -7.13
C THR A 117 14.82 -6.60 -5.83
N LEU A 118 13.49 -6.48 -5.85
CA LEU A 118 12.67 -6.21 -4.69
C LEU A 118 11.85 -7.44 -4.30
N PHE A 119 12.04 -7.94 -3.08
CA PHE A 119 11.26 -9.06 -2.56
C PHE A 119 10.07 -8.53 -1.75
N LEU A 120 8.84 -8.86 -2.15
CA LEU A 120 7.63 -8.52 -1.39
C LEU A 120 7.07 -9.72 -0.64
N CYS A 121 6.73 -9.51 0.62
CA CYS A 121 6.05 -10.48 1.48
C CYS A 121 4.92 -9.79 2.27
N GLY A 122 4.08 -10.60 2.94
CA GLY A 122 2.99 -10.13 3.79
C GLY A 122 1.65 -9.93 3.07
N GLY A 123 0.62 -9.50 3.81
CA GLY A 123 -0.76 -9.51 3.30
C GLY A 123 -1.00 -8.67 2.04
N LEU A 124 -0.28 -7.55 1.87
CA LEU A 124 -0.42 -6.67 0.71
C LEU A 124 0.22 -7.24 -0.56
N SER A 125 1.13 -8.22 -0.47
CA SER A 125 1.70 -8.85 -1.67
C SER A 125 0.66 -9.65 -2.45
N LYS A 126 -0.46 -10.02 -1.83
CA LYS A 126 -1.62 -10.65 -2.49
C LYS A 126 -2.41 -9.69 -3.38
N ASN A 127 -2.16 -8.39 -3.28
CA ASN A 127 -2.82 -7.37 -4.07
C ASN A 127 -2.02 -7.08 -5.35
N PRO A 128 -2.48 -7.51 -6.54
CA PRO A 128 -1.70 -7.39 -7.77
C PRO A 128 -1.44 -5.93 -8.16
N LEU A 129 -2.37 -5.01 -7.88
CA LEU A 129 -2.17 -3.59 -8.13
C LEU A 129 -1.02 -3.04 -7.28
N PHE A 130 -0.97 -3.43 -6.00
CA PHE A 130 0.09 -2.99 -5.08
C PHE A 130 1.47 -3.45 -5.58
N VAL A 131 1.58 -4.73 -5.97
CA VAL A 131 2.80 -5.33 -6.51
C VAL A 131 3.24 -4.61 -7.80
N GLN A 132 2.30 -4.41 -8.74
CA GLN A 132 2.60 -3.75 -10.01
C GLN A 132 3.03 -2.30 -9.82
N MET A 133 2.35 -1.53 -8.97
CA MET A 133 2.73 -0.12 -8.72
C MET A 133 4.13 -0.03 -8.09
N HIS A 134 4.53 -0.98 -7.23
CA HIS A 134 5.90 -1.03 -6.71
C HIS A 134 6.91 -1.30 -7.83
N ALA A 135 6.65 -2.28 -8.69
CA ALA A 135 7.51 -2.58 -9.84
C ALA A 135 7.67 -1.35 -10.76
N ASP A 136 6.54 -0.73 -11.14
CA ASP A 136 6.52 0.42 -12.06
C ASP A 136 7.25 1.63 -11.49
N ILE A 137 7.01 1.97 -10.21
CA ILE A 137 7.57 3.18 -9.59
C ILE A 137 9.04 3.00 -9.24
N THR A 138 9.43 1.83 -8.73
CA THR A 138 10.84 1.55 -8.36
C THR A 138 11.69 1.22 -9.58
N GLY A 139 11.07 0.79 -10.68
CA GLY A 139 11.79 0.34 -11.88
C GLY A 139 12.55 -0.97 -11.67
N MET A 140 12.17 -1.77 -10.68
CA MET A 140 12.86 -3.00 -10.31
C MET A 140 11.98 -4.23 -10.50
N PRO A 141 12.56 -5.39 -10.84
CA PRO A 141 11.86 -6.67 -10.77
C PRO A 141 11.36 -6.93 -9.35
N VAL A 142 10.08 -7.26 -9.22
CA VAL A 142 9.47 -7.63 -7.94
C VAL A 142 9.28 -9.14 -7.89
N VAL A 143 9.80 -9.77 -6.83
CA VAL A 143 9.71 -11.21 -6.60
C VAL A 143 8.79 -11.47 -5.40
N LEU A 144 7.83 -12.36 -5.60
CA LEU A 144 6.93 -12.84 -4.55
C LEU A 144 7.41 -14.20 -4.05
N SER A 145 7.40 -14.38 -2.72
CA SER A 145 7.63 -15.69 -2.11
C SER A 145 6.49 -16.65 -2.47
N GLN A 146 6.82 -17.91 -2.76
CA GLN A 146 5.81 -18.98 -2.90
C GLN A 146 5.08 -19.21 -1.57
N GLU A 147 5.84 -19.17 -0.47
CA GLU A 147 5.30 -19.31 0.87
C GLU A 147 4.72 -17.99 1.37
N VAL A 148 3.46 -18.04 1.79
CA VAL A 148 2.70 -16.87 2.28
C VAL A 148 3.23 -16.41 3.65
N GLU A 149 3.69 -17.36 4.47
CA GLU A 149 4.15 -17.13 5.84
C GLU A 149 5.67 -16.97 5.90
N SER A 150 6.21 -15.99 5.16
CA SER A 150 7.66 -15.79 5.03
C SER A 150 8.39 -15.62 6.37
N VAL A 151 7.71 -15.05 7.38
CA VAL A 151 8.25 -14.90 8.74
C VAL A 151 8.40 -16.25 9.45
N LEU A 152 7.42 -17.15 9.31
CA LEU A 152 7.49 -18.48 9.92
C LEU A 152 8.57 -19.34 9.26
N VAL A 153 8.70 -19.24 7.93
CA VAL A 153 9.76 -19.91 7.18
C VAL A 153 11.13 -19.43 7.64
N GLY A 154 11.32 -18.13 7.81
CA GLY A 154 12.57 -17.58 8.37
C GLY A 154 12.91 -18.13 9.75
N ALA A 155 11.91 -18.23 10.65
CA ALA A 155 12.11 -18.81 11.97
C ALA A 155 12.47 -20.32 11.90
N ALA A 156 11.85 -21.08 11.00
CA ALA A 156 12.17 -22.48 10.79
C ALA A 156 13.59 -22.69 10.26
N ILE A 157 14.05 -21.88 9.31
CA ILE A 157 15.43 -21.91 8.78
C ILE A 157 16.43 -21.68 9.92
N LEU A 158 16.19 -20.67 10.77
CA LEU A 158 17.04 -20.40 11.93
C LEU A 158 17.07 -21.58 12.91
N GLY A 159 15.91 -22.21 13.18
CA GLY A 159 15.82 -23.40 14.01
C GLY A 159 16.61 -24.58 13.46
N ALA A 160 16.53 -24.81 12.14
CA ALA A 160 17.25 -25.88 11.46
C ALA A 160 18.77 -25.66 11.40
N CYS A 161 19.22 -24.40 11.35
CA CYS A 161 20.64 -24.08 11.51
C CYS A 161 21.12 -24.33 12.95
N ALA A 162 20.30 -23.98 13.95
CA ALA A 162 20.63 -24.16 15.36
C ALA A 162 20.66 -25.64 15.79
N SER A 163 19.84 -26.50 15.17
CA SER A 163 19.88 -27.97 15.38
C SER A 163 21.09 -28.64 14.72
N GLY A 164 21.81 -27.93 13.83
CA GLY A 164 22.91 -28.47 13.04
C GLY A 164 22.46 -29.23 11.80
N ASP A 165 21.16 -29.25 11.49
CA ASP A 165 20.65 -29.85 10.25
C ASP A 165 21.10 -29.07 9.01
N PHE A 166 21.33 -27.75 9.16
CA PHE A 166 21.94 -26.89 8.14
C PHE A 166 23.17 -26.16 8.70
N THR A 167 24.19 -26.00 7.86
CA THR A 167 25.47 -25.35 8.26
C THR A 167 25.40 -23.83 8.29
N SER A 168 24.50 -23.24 7.52
CA SER A 168 24.36 -21.79 7.37
C SER A 168 22.96 -21.40 6.93
N VAL A 169 22.60 -20.14 7.19
CA VAL A 169 21.31 -19.53 6.79
C VAL A 169 21.29 -19.15 5.31
N GLN A 170 22.47 -18.88 4.73
CA GLN A 170 22.69 -18.64 3.30
C GLN A 170 23.15 -19.91 2.59
#